data_AF-A0A7W1ACM7-F1
#
_entry.id   AF-A0A7W1ACM7-F1
#
_cell.length_a   1.000
_cell.length_b   1.000
_cell.length_c   1.000
_cell.angle_alpha   90.00
_cell.angle_beta   90.00
_cell.angle_gamma   90.00
#
_symmetry.space_group_name_H-M   'P 1'
#
loop_
_entity.id
_entity.type
_entity.pdbx_description
1 polymer ?
#
loop_
_entity_poly.entity_id
_entity_poly.type
_entity_poly.pdbx_seq_one_letter_code
_entity_poly.pdbx_strand_id
1 'polypeptide(L)' 'MGENRRITYRISEAARELGISIEWLRAGESRGFFPPALRDRNGHRYYTEEDIERMREGRGERHRRSTHG' A
#
# COMPACT_ATOMS: atom_id res chain seq x y z
N MET A 1 14.38 -17.76 16.74
CA MET A 1 13.91 -17.36 15.40
C MET A 1 13.10 -16.09 15.58
N GLY A 2 13.49 -15.02 14.92
CA GLY A 2 12.89 -13.70 15.12
C GLY A 2 13.73 -12.69 14.37
N GLU A 3 13.83 -12.86 13.05
CA GLU A 3 14.29 -11.76 12.23
C GLU A 3 13.25 -10.66 12.39
N ASN A 4 13.62 -9.62 13.13
CA ASN A 4 12.91 -8.35 13.19
C ASN A 4 13.11 -7.65 11.84
N ARG A 5 12.64 -8.30 10.76
CA ARG A 5 12.61 -7.74 9.42
C ARG A 5 11.62 -6.59 9.53
N ARG A 6 12.10 -5.36 9.44
CA ARG A 6 11.25 -4.24 9.01
C ARG A 6 10.61 -4.70 7.71
N ILE A 7 9.36 -5.14 7.76
CA ILE A 7 8.69 -5.66 6.58
C ILE A 7 8.35 -4.45 5.74
N THR A 8 9.18 -4.21 4.72
CA THR A 8 8.94 -3.19 3.72
C THR A 8 8.24 -3.83 2.53
N TYR A 9 7.06 -3.33 2.21
CA TYR A 9 6.24 -3.79 1.11
C TYR A 9 6.51 -2.91 -0.11
N ARG A 10 6.69 -3.54 -1.28
CA ARG A 10 6.61 -2.80 -2.56
C ARG A 10 5.14 -2.51 -2.87
N ILE A 11 4.89 -1.60 -3.80
CA ILE A 11 3.52 -1.26 -4.22
C ILE A 11 2.68 -2.47 -4.64
N SER A 12 3.29 -3.47 -5.28
CA SER A 12 2.60 -4.71 -5.66
C SER A 12 2.27 -5.58 -4.45
N GLU A 13 3.19 -5.68 -3.49
CA GLU A 13 3.00 -6.45 -2.26
C GLU A 13 1.96 -5.79 -1.36
N ALA A 14 2.04 -4.46 -1.21
CA ALA A 14 1.06 -3.65 -0.50
C ALA A 14 -0.34 -3.83 -1.07
N ALA A 15 -0.49 -3.73 -2.39
CA ALA A 15 -1.77 -3.94 -3.07
C ALA A 15 -2.35 -5.34 -2.79
N ARG A 16 -1.50 -6.37 -2.83
CA ARG A 16 -1.88 -7.76 -2.56
C ARG A 16 -2.27 -7.99 -1.09
N GLU A 17 -1.52 -7.44 -0.14
CA GLU A 17 -1.80 -7.49 1.30
C GLU A 17 -3.10 -6.74 1.66
N LEU A 18 -3.35 -5.65 0.96
CA LEU A 18 -4.55 -4.83 1.10
C LEU A 18 -5.75 -5.40 0.34
N GLY A 19 -5.56 -6.35 -0.56
CA GLY A 19 -6.61 -6.91 -1.41
C GLY A 19 -7.19 -5.91 -2.42
N ILE A 20 -6.36 -4.95 -2.86
CA ILE A 20 -6.73 -3.87 -3.79
C ILE A 20 -5.88 -3.96 -5.05
N SER A 21 -6.29 -3.30 -6.12
CA SER A 21 -5.46 -3.18 -7.31
C SER A 21 -4.34 -2.15 -7.12
N ILE A 22 -3.18 -2.40 -7.74
CA ILE A 22 -2.04 -1.45 -7.74
C ILE A 22 -2.47 -0.06 -8.24
N GLU A 23 -3.35 -0.03 -9.25
CA GLU A 23 -3.88 1.22 -9.81
C GLU A 23 -4.73 1.99 -8.80
N TRP A 24 -5.52 1.28 -7.99
CA TRP A 24 -6.31 1.89 -6.93
C TRP A 24 -5.43 2.41 -5.79
N LEU A 25 -4.36 1.69 -5.46
CA LEU A 25 -3.34 2.15 -4.51
C LEU A 25 -2.66 3.44 -5.01
N ARG A 26 -2.24 3.48 -6.28
CA ARG A 26 -1.67 4.70 -6.91
C ARG A 26 -2.66 5.86 -6.96
N ALA A 27 -3.93 5.58 -7.28
CA ALA A 27 -4.98 6.59 -7.30
C ALA A 27 -5.24 7.14 -5.89
N GLY A 28 -5.21 6.28 -4.87
CA GLY A 28 -5.33 6.69 -3.48
C GLY A 28 -4.13 7.52 -3.00
N GLU A 29 -2.90 7.17 -3.38
CA GLU A 29 -1.71 8.02 -3.12
C GLU A 29 -1.87 9.40 -3.78
N SER A 30 -2.25 9.44 -5.06
CA SER A 30 -2.41 10.68 -5.82
C SER A 30 -3.51 11.59 -5.24
N ARG A 31 -4.57 10.98 -4.70
CA ARG A 31 -5.68 11.67 -4.05
C ARG A 31 -5.42 12.04 -2.59
N GLY A 32 -4.26 11.65 -2.03
CA GLY A 32 -3.93 11.87 -0.61
C GLY A 32 -4.72 10.99 0.37
N PHE A 33 -5.35 9.93 -0.13
CA PHE A 33 -6.12 8.97 0.68
C PHE A 33 -5.21 7.94 1.36
N PHE A 34 -4.08 7.64 0.73
CA PHE A 34 -3.03 6.79 1.27
C PHE A 34 -1.78 7.59 1.58
N PRO A 35 -1.01 7.21 2.63
CA PRO A 35 0.28 7.81 2.87
C PRO A 35 1.17 7.63 1.61
N PRO A 36 1.92 8.67 1.22
CA PRO A 36 2.80 8.59 0.07
C PRO A 36 3.89 7.54 0.30
N ALA A 37 4.21 6.75 -0.73
CA ALA A 37 5.26 5.74 -0.61
C ALA A 37 6.58 6.36 -0.15
N LEU A 38 7.17 5.78 0.89
CA LEU A 38 8.49 6.16 1.36
C LEU A 38 9.52 5.80 0.30
N ARG A 39 10.54 6.65 0.18
CA ARG A 39 11.65 6.42 -0.74
C ARG A 39 12.87 5.99 0.03
N ASP A 40 13.44 4.87 -0.38
CA ASP A 40 14.70 4.41 0.20
C ASP A 40 15.86 5.30 -0.28
N ARG A 41 17.02 5.16 0.34
CA ARG A 41 18.27 5.79 -0.12
C ARG A 41 18.56 5.50 -1.60
N ASN A 42 18.09 4.36 -2.11
CA ASN A 42 18.18 4.00 -3.53
C ASN A 42 17.05 4.57 -4.42
N GLY A 43 16.14 5.39 -3.89
CA GLY A 43 15.04 6.00 -4.63
C GLY A 43 13.86 5.07 -4.91
N HIS A 44 13.88 3.84 -4.37
CA HIS A 44 12.82 2.86 -4.54
C HIS A 44 11.64 3.16 -3.60
N ARG A 45 10.42 3.00 -4.11
CA ARG A 45 9.19 3.17 -3.32
C ARG A 45 8.94 1.93 -2.47
N TYR A 46 8.75 2.15 -1.18
CA TYR A 46 8.36 1.11 -0.23
C TYR A 46 7.34 1.64 0.77
N TYR A 47 6.61 0.70 1.37
CA TYR A 47 5.64 0.92 2.43
C TYR A 47 6.08 0.13 3.64
N THR A 48 5.95 0.71 4.81
CA THR A 48 6.18 -0.02 6.07
C THR A 48 4.93 -0.79 6.45
N GLU A 49 5.07 -1.74 7.37
CA GLU A 49 3.94 -2.43 7.97
C GLU A 49 2.92 -1.45 8.58
N GLU A 50 3.39 -0.37 9.22
CA GLU A 50 2.53 0.70 9.74
C GLU A 50 1.72 1.40 8.63
N ASP A 51 2.35 1.65 7.47
CA ASP A 51 1.63 2.21 6.32
C ASP A 51 0.54 1.25 5.85
N ILE A 52 0.85 -0.05 5.73
CA ILE A 52 -0.12 -1.07 5.33
C ILE A 52 -1.28 -1.15 6.33
N GLU A 53 -1.01 -1.10 7.63
CA GLU A 53 -2.05 -1.14 8.66
C GLU A 53 -2.99 0.07 8.54
N ARG A 54 -2.43 1.28 8.39
CA ARG A 54 -3.25 2.49 8.17
C ARG A 54 -4.06 2.45 6.88
N MET A 55 -3.47 1.96 5.79
CA MET A 55 -4.17 1.77 4.52
C MET A 55 -5.28 0.72 4.64
N ARG A 56 -5.06 -0.32 5.44
CA ARG A 56 -6.02 -1.38 5.73
C ARG A 56 -7.25 -0.86 6.48
N GLU A 57 -7.10 0.14 7.33
CA GLU A 57 -8.22 0.83 7.97
C GLU A 57 -8.97 1.74 6.98
N GLY A 58 -8.23 2.50 6.15
CA GLY A 58 -8.82 3.42 5.17
C GLY A 58 -9.57 2.74 4.01
N ARG A 59 -9.24 1.50 3.64
CA ARG A 59 -9.78 0.83 2.43
C ARG A 59 -11.28 0.54 2.47
N GLY A 60 -11.92 0.53 3.65
CA GLY A 60 -13.29 0.07 3.86
C GLY A 60 -14.37 0.86 3.11
N GLU A 61 -14.08 2.07 2.66
CA GLU A 61 -15.14 2.98 2.23
C GLU A 61 -15.57 2.82 0.76
N ARG A 62 -14.70 2.42 -0.19
CA ARG A 62 -15.00 2.62 -1.64
C ARG A 62 -14.57 1.54 -2.63
N HIS A 63 -14.02 0.40 -2.22
CA HIS A 63 -13.58 -0.66 -3.16
C HIS A 63 -14.74 -1.56 -3.70
N ARG A 64 -16.00 -1.10 -3.64
CA ARG A 64 -17.16 -1.86 -4.14
C ARG A 64 -17.45 -1.70 -5.63
N ARG A 65 -16.70 -0.87 -6.36
CA ARG A 65 -16.87 -0.68 -7.81
C ARG A 65 -15.52 -0.43 -8.46
N SER A 66 -14.92 -1.49 -9.00
CA SER A 66 -14.06 -1.49 -10.20
C SER A 66 -13.50 -2.89 -10.38
N THR A 67 -14.37 -3.79 -10.80
CA THR A 67 -14.02 -4.99 -11.57
C THR A 67 -13.58 -4.55 -12.96
N HIS A 68 -12.33 -4.79 -13.36
CA HIS A 68 -11.88 -4.92 -14.74
C HIS A 68 -10.56 -5.70 -14.65
N GLY A 69 -10.24 -6.74 -15.42
CA GLY A 69 -10.79 -7.36 -16.62
C GLY A 69 -9.69 -8.29 -17.13
#